data_AF-A0A1B1YN05-F1
#
_entry.id   AF-A0A1B1YN05-F1
#
_cell.length_a   1.000
_cell.length_b   1.000
_cell.length_c   1.000
_cell.angle_alpha   90.00
_cell.angle_beta   90.00
_cell.angle_gamma   90.00
#
_symmetry.space_group_name_H-M   'P 1'
#
loop_
_entity.id
_entity.type
_entity.pdbx_description
1 polymer ?
#
loop_
_entity_poly.entity_id
_entity_poly.type
_entity_poly.pdbx_seq_one_letter_code
_entity_poly.pdbx_strand_id
1 'polypeptide(L)'
;MGFLKQTLLPKNNVSLMAVDARMETRMKNTLKDYGIELIEIPPCSGLAEPVAGHVDMQLIHVGDNVLVCQPGLPSDILKKLKEYGFDVYTGNTLLQKDYPLDVAYNVAIVGQVAFHNTKCTDKVVAEFLSRFNIRLVHVNQGYAKCSVLPVSTESIITDDPSIAKAARKEGFNVLQIPPQKNILLPGYSYGFIGGVAGFIDKDLIAFAGNIDMLDSSDEIKDFLKEYGVKWVNLDSNGIHDYGSLIPLYEKDTI
;
A
#
# COMPACT_ATOMS: atom_id res chain seq x y z
N MET A 1 -21.08 -7.61 2.84
CA MET A 1 -19.74 -7.03 2.74
C MET A 1 -18.84 -8.12 2.20
N GLY A 2 -17.82 -7.75 1.42
CA GLY A 2 -16.99 -8.72 0.72
C GLY A 2 -15.52 -8.32 0.71
N PHE A 3 -14.68 -9.30 0.46
CA PHE A 3 -13.26 -9.08 0.24
C PHE A 3 -13.03 -8.36 -1.08
N LEU A 4 -12.00 -7.50 -1.11
CA LEU A 4 -11.56 -6.89 -2.36
C LEU A 4 -11.10 -7.98 -3.34
N LYS A 5 -11.71 -8.03 -4.53
CA LYS A 5 -11.26 -8.93 -5.59
C LYS A 5 -9.94 -8.49 -6.21
N GLN A 6 -9.73 -7.18 -6.32
CA GLN A 6 -8.49 -6.58 -6.78
C GLN A 6 -7.78 -5.91 -5.61
N THR A 7 -6.53 -6.30 -5.36
CA THR A 7 -5.67 -5.67 -4.35
C THR A 7 -5.61 -4.14 -4.54
N LEU A 8 -5.78 -3.41 -3.43
CA LEU A 8 -5.70 -1.94 -3.32
C LEU A 8 -6.75 -1.13 -4.10
N LEU A 9 -7.54 -1.75 -4.98
CA LEU A 9 -8.50 -1.08 -5.86
C LEU A 9 -9.90 -1.63 -5.58
N PRO A 10 -10.64 -1.06 -4.61
CA PRO A 10 -12.00 -1.46 -4.31
C PRO A 10 -12.95 -1.13 -5.47
N LYS A 11 -14.09 -1.81 -5.52
CA LYS A 11 -15.22 -1.52 -6.41
C LYS A 11 -16.37 -0.81 -5.70
N ASN A 12 -16.37 -0.81 -4.37
CA ASN A 12 -17.38 -0.15 -3.53
C ASN A 12 -16.70 0.54 -2.33
N ASN A 13 -17.48 1.22 -1.50
CA ASN A 13 -16.99 1.84 -0.27
C ASN A 13 -16.25 0.84 0.61
N VAL A 14 -15.05 1.21 1.03
CA VAL A 14 -14.25 0.43 1.96
C VAL A 14 -14.91 0.44 3.33
N SER A 15 -14.87 -0.70 4.00
CA SER A 15 -15.43 -0.90 5.35
C SER A 15 -14.38 -1.37 6.35
N LEU A 16 -13.26 -1.93 5.88
CA LEU A 16 -12.11 -2.31 6.71
C LEU A 16 -10.81 -1.91 6.02
N MET A 17 -9.90 -1.30 6.76
CA MET A 17 -8.60 -0.85 6.26
C MET A 17 -7.49 -1.14 7.27
N ALA A 18 -6.34 -1.64 6.80
CA ALA A 18 -5.13 -1.73 7.60
C ALA A 18 -4.30 -0.44 7.49
N VAL A 19 -3.84 0.06 8.63
CA VAL A 19 -3.08 1.32 8.76
C VAL A 19 -1.95 1.18 9.78
N ASP A 20 -0.90 2.00 9.68
CA ASP A 20 0.12 2.11 10.73
C ASP A 20 -0.55 2.53 12.05
N ALA A 21 -0.34 1.75 13.12
CA ALA A 21 -0.87 2.06 14.45
C ALA A 21 -0.35 3.39 15.02
N ARG A 22 0.74 3.95 14.48
CA ARG A 22 1.28 5.26 14.85
C ARG A 22 0.69 6.41 14.05
N MET A 23 -0.18 6.14 13.08
CA MET A 23 -0.88 7.19 12.33
C MET A 23 -1.64 8.12 13.28
N GLU A 24 -1.60 9.43 13.00
CA GLU A 24 -2.20 10.40 13.89
C GLU A 24 -3.69 10.15 14.09
N THR A 25 -4.16 10.31 15.33
CA THR A 25 -5.55 10.04 15.72
C THR A 25 -6.54 10.84 14.90
N ARG A 26 -6.22 12.08 14.50
CA ARG A 26 -7.10 12.89 13.65
C ARG A 26 -7.34 12.24 12.28
N MET A 27 -6.30 11.76 11.61
CA MET A 27 -6.41 11.07 10.32
C MET A 27 -7.20 9.76 10.44
N LYS A 28 -6.95 9.00 11.52
CA LYS A 28 -7.71 7.78 11.82
C LYS A 28 -9.21 8.07 12.06
N ASN A 29 -9.53 9.16 12.75
CA ASN A 29 -10.91 9.57 12.97
C ASN A 29 -11.58 9.99 11.67
N THR A 30 -10.90 10.74 10.81
CA THR A 30 -11.40 11.06 9.47
C THR A 30 -11.77 9.80 8.69
N LEU A 31 -10.91 8.77 8.69
CA LEU A 31 -11.23 7.47 8.05
C LEU A 31 -12.47 6.80 8.67
N LYS A 32 -12.61 6.84 9.99
CA LYS A 32 -13.79 6.29 10.71
C LYS A 32 -15.07 7.05 10.37
N ASP A 33 -14.99 8.35 10.11
CA ASP A 33 -16.14 9.16 9.67
C ASP A 33 -16.64 8.74 8.27
N TYR A 34 -15.78 8.17 7.43
CA TYR A 34 -16.18 7.48 6.18
C TYR A 34 -16.82 6.09 6.42
N GLY A 35 -16.97 5.67 7.68
CA GLY A 35 -17.51 4.37 8.07
C GLY A 35 -16.52 3.22 7.90
N ILE A 36 -15.22 3.51 7.94
CA ILE A 36 -14.14 2.54 7.80
C ILE A 36 -13.66 2.09 9.17
N GLU A 37 -13.73 0.80 9.44
CA GLU A 37 -13.06 0.20 10.58
C GLU A 37 -11.56 0.03 10.31
N LEU A 38 -10.73 0.22 11.35
CA LEU A 38 -9.28 0.14 11.24
C LEU A 38 -8.71 -1.13 11.88
N ILE A 39 -7.82 -1.80 11.15
CA ILE A 39 -6.85 -2.76 11.68
C ILE A 39 -5.54 -2.00 11.85
N GLU A 40 -5.24 -1.61 13.08
CA GLU A 40 -4.02 -0.85 13.39
C GLU A 40 -2.84 -1.83 13.52
N ILE A 41 -1.92 -1.78 12.56
CA ILE A 41 -0.74 -2.66 12.53
C ILE A 41 0.37 -2.02 13.37
N PRO A 42 0.83 -2.69 14.45
CA PRO A 42 1.84 -2.12 15.33
C PRO A 42 3.24 -2.16 14.70
N PRO A 43 4.20 -1.40 15.26
CA PRO A 43 5.59 -1.45 14.83
C PRO A 43 6.21 -2.86 14.93
N CYS A 44 6.89 -3.28 13.86
CA CYS A 44 7.71 -4.49 13.83
C CYS A 44 9.14 -4.18 14.31
N SER A 45 9.59 -4.84 15.38
CA SER A 45 10.94 -4.66 15.92
C SER A 45 12.06 -5.08 14.96
N GLY A 46 11.74 -5.89 13.95
CA GLY A 46 12.66 -6.30 12.90
C GLY A 46 12.93 -5.20 11.87
N LEU A 47 12.12 -4.15 11.83
CA LEU A 47 12.27 -3.02 10.91
C LEU A 47 12.98 -1.83 11.57
N ALA A 48 13.57 -0.97 10.75
CA ALA A 48 14.10 0.30 11.22
C ALA A 48 12.95 1.22 11.68
N GLU A 49 13.19 2.04 12.70
CA GLU A 49 12.11 2.80 13.35
C GLU A 49 11.24 3.65 12.41
N PRO A 50 11.78 4.36 11.40
CA PRO A 50 10.96 5.17 10.50
C PRO A 50 9.85 4.36 9.81
N VAL A 51 10.18 3.14 9.39
CA VAL A 51 9.28 2.24 8.63
C VAL A 51 8.70 1.12 9.48
N ALA A 52 8.95 1.11 10.79
CA ALA A 52 8.59 -0.03 11.63
C ALA A 52 7.09 -0.33 11.65
N GLY A 53 6.25 0.69 11.53
CA GLY A 53 4.79 0.57 11.44
C GLY A 53 4.23 0.51 10.01
N HIS A 54 5.07 0.57 8.97
CA HIS A 54 4.61 0.51 7.58
C HIS A 54 3.85 -0.81 7.34
N VAL A 55 2.61 -0.69 6.87
CA VAL A 55 1.73 -1.85 6.66
C VAL A 55 2.20 -2.66 5.47
N ASP A 56 2.55 -1.98 4.38
CA ASP A 56 3.03 -2.58 3.13
C ASP A 56 4.39 -3.29 3.23
N MET A 57 5.08 -3.20 4.36
CA MET A 57 6.27 -3.99 4.68
C MET A 57 5.97 -5.22 5.55
N GLN A 58 4.77 -5.33 6.09
CA GLN A 58 4.40 -6.36 7.07
C GLN A 58 3.26 -7.28 6.61
N LEU A 59 2.37 -6.78 5.75
CA LEU A 59 1.14 -7.45 5.33
C LEU A 59 0.86 -7.17 3.85
N ILE A 60 0.59 -8.23 3.09
CA ILE A 60 0.20 -8.16 1.68
C ILE A 60 -1.21 -8.73 1.53
N HIS A 61 -2.08 -7.96 0.91
CA HIS A 61 -3.33 -8.47 0.35
C HIS A 61 -3.09 -8.95 -1.07
N VAL A 62 -3.17 -10.26 -1.32
CA VAL A 62 -2.88 -10.84 -2.64
C VAL A 62 -4.10 -10.75 -3.56
N GLY A 63 -5.29 -10.88 -2.98
CA GLY A 63 -6.56 -10.88 -3.68
C GLY A 63 -7.58 -11.73 -2.93
N ASP A 64 -8.86 -11.40 -3.09
CA ASP A 64 -9.96 -12.04 -2.37
C ASP A 64 -9.69 -12.06 -0.85
N ASN A 65 -9.92 -13.17 -0.16
CA ASN A 65 -9.69 -13.31 1.27
C ASN A 65 -8.25 -13.68 1.65
N VAL A 66 -7.27 -13.62 0.74
CA VAL A 66 -5.90 -14.09 1.00
C VAL A 66 -4.97 -12.96 1.43
N LEU A 67 -4.40 -13.14 2.63
CA LEU A 67 -3.34 -12.28 3.17
C LEU A 67 -2.06 -13.08 3.37
N VAL A 68 -0.91 -12.45 3.13
CA VAL A 68 0.40 -12.96 3.54
C VAL A 68 1.03 -11.96 4.49
N CYS A 69 1.48 -12.40 5.67
CA CYS A 69 2.09 -11.53 6.67
C CYS A 69 3.48 -11.99 7.09
N GLN A 70 4.27 -11.07 7.63
CA GLN A 70 5.55 -11.38 8.27
C GLN A 70 5.38 -12.25 9.54
N PRO A 71 6.38 -13.07 9.93
CA PRO A 71 6.24 -14.07 11.01
C PRO A 71 5.93 -13.53 12.41
N GLY A 72 6.33 -12.31 12.70
CA GLY A 72 6.13 -11.63 13.97
C GLY A 72 4.87 -10.76 14.03
N LEU A 73 3.89 -10.94 13.14
CA LEU A 73 2.65 -10.17 13.23
C LEU A 73 1.89 -10.59 14.51
N PRO A 74 1.43 -9.65 15.36
CA PRO A 74 0.83 -10.00 16.64
C PRO A 74 -0.41 -10.89 16.52
N SER A 75 -0.55 -11.81 17.48
CA SER A 75 -1.58 -12.86 17.45
C SER A 75 -3.01 -12.32 17.54
N ASP A 76 -3.20 -11.18 18.20
CA ASP A 76 -4.47 -10.48 18.29
C ASP A 76 -4.88 -9.88 16.93
N ILE A 77 -3.93 -9.29 16.19
CA ILE A 77 -4.16 -8.85 14.81
C ILE A 77 -4.50 -10.03 13.91
N LEU A 78 -3.73 -11.13 13.99
CA LEU A 78 -4.02 -12.36 13.25
C LEU A 78 -5.41 -12.91 13.54
N LYS A 79 -5.82 -12.91 14.82
CA LYS A 79 -7.15 -13.34 15.25
C LYS A 79 -8.23 -12.44 14.66
N LYS A 80 -8.07 -11.12 14.75
CA LYS A 80 -9.02 -10.15 14.20
C LYS A 80 -9.21 -10.35 12.70
N LEU A 81 -8.12 -10.48 11.93
CA LEU A 81 -8.19 -10.76 10.49
C LEU A 81 -8.93 -12.07 10.20
N LYS A 82 -8.67 -13.14 10.95
CA LYS A 82 -9.38 -14.42 10.79
C LYS A 82 -10.87 -14.33 11.17
N GLU A 83 -11.24 -13.48 12.13
CA GLU A 83 -12.65 -13.22 12.49
C GLU A 83 -13.42 -12.53 11.35
N TYR A 84 -12.74 -11.76 10.48
CA TYR A 84 -13.30 -11.27 9.21
C TYR A 84 -13.35 -12.32 8.09
N GLY A 85 -12.79 -13.51 8.32
CA GLY A 85 -12.74 -14.61 7.35
C GLY A 85 -11.55 -14.58 6.39
N PHE A 86 -10.49 -13.81 6.70
CA PHE A 86 -9.26 -13.87 5.90
C PHE A 86 -8.51 -15.19 6.13
N ASP A 87 -8.02 -15.77 5.02
CA ASP A 87 -7.00 -16.80 5.03
C ASP A 87 -5.63 -16.11 5.16
N VAL A 88 -5.15 -16.01 6.40
CA VAL A 88 -3.86 -15.37 6.70
C VAL A 88 -2.74 -16.40 6.73
N TYR A 89 -1.80 -16.27 5.79
CA TYR A 89 -0.62 -17.10 5.66
C TYR A 89 0.61 -16.37 6.19
N THR A 90 1.45 -17.10 6.92
CA THR A 90 2.69 -16.56 7.45
C THR A 90 3.82 -16.80 6.46
N GLY A 91 4.57 -15.75 6.10
CA GLY A 91 5.75 -15.85 5.27
C GLY A 91 6.92 -16.54 5.99
N ASN A 92 8.01 -16.79 5.25
CA ASN A 92 9.19 -17.48 5.77
C ASN A 92 10.29 -16.52 6.24
N THR A 93 10.29 -15.29 5.73
CA THR A 93 11.38 -14.33 5.93
C THR A 93 11.14 -13.50 7.17
N LEU A 94 12.09 -13.54 8.09
CA LEU A 94 12.15 -12.63 9.23
C LEU A 94 12.75 -11.30 8.77
N LEU A 95 12.00 -10.23 9.00
CA LEU A 95 12.44 -8.87 8.68
C LEU A 95 13.62 -8.46 9.56
N GLN A 96 14.61 -7.82 8.96
CA GLN A 96 15.78 -7.25 9.65
C GLN A 96 16.00 -5.81 9.18
N LYS A 97 16.57 -4.97 10.06
CA LYS A 97 16.59 -3.51 9.89
C LYS A 97 17.36 -3.03 8.67
N ASP A 98 18.35 -3.80 8.23
CA ASP A 98 19.26 -3.40 7.16
C ASP A 98 18.71 -3.81 5.80
N TYR A 99 18.68 -2.86 4.87
CA TYR A 99 18.34 -3.13 3.48
C TYR A 99 19.35 -4.12 2.84
N PRO A 100 18.90 -5.14 2.08
CA PRO A 100 17.52 -5.38 1.61
C PRO A 100 16.74 -6.43 2.43
N LEU A 101 17.10 -6.68 3.69
CA LEU A 101 16.46 -7.70 4.53
C LEU A 101 15.12 -7.25 5.13
N ASP A 102 14.74 -5.99 4.94
CA ASP A 102 13.50 -5.37 5.38
C ASP A 102 12.39 -5.36 4.31
N VAL A 103 12.70 -5.66 3.05
CA VAL A 103 11.76 -5.48 1.92
C VAL A 103 11.08 -6.78 1.44
N ALA A 104 11.18 -7.87 2.20
CA ALA A 104 10.71 -9.18 1.77
C ALA A 104 9.20 -9.24 1.43
N TYR A 105 8.40 -8.37 2.04
CA TYR A 105 6.96 -8.27 1.81
C TYR A 105 6.54 -7.04 1.01
N ASN A 106 7.49 -6.18 0.61
CA ASN A 106 7.15 -4.93 -0.08
C ASN A 106 6.97 -5.16 -1.58
N VAL A 107 5.75 -5.50 -1.99
CA VAL A 107 5.39 -5.87 -3.37
C VAL A 107 4.25 -5.00 -3.88
N ALA A 108 4.46 -4.30 -4.99
CA ALA A 108 3.42 -3.49 -5.62
C ALA A 108 2.56 -4.35 -6.56
N ILE A 109 1.41 -4.81 -6.07
CA ILE A 109 0.41 -5.53 -6.87
C ILE A 109 -0.54 -4.49 -7.49
N VAL A 110 -0.55 -4.40 -8.81
CA VAL A 110 -1.43 -3.50 -9.58
C VAL A 110 -2.05 -4.26 -10.75
N GLY A 111 -3.38 -4.38 -10.73
CA GLY A 111 -4.09 -5.24 -11.67
C GLY A 111 -3.57 -6.68 -11.59
N GLN A 112 -3.16 -7.23 -12.73
CA GLN A 112 -2.60 -8.58 -12.85
C GLN A 112 -1.06 -8.60 -12.81
N VAL A 113 -0.40 -7.56 -12.34
CA VAL A 113 1.07 -7.46 -12.29
C VAL A 113 1.57 -7.16 -10.87
N ALA A 114 2.63 -7.85 -10.46
CA ALA A 114 3.36 -7.57 -9.22
C ALA A 114 4.77 -7.06 -9.56
N PHE A 115 5.04 -5.79 -9.24
CA PHE A 115 6.38 -5.23 -9.30
C PHE A 115 7.09 -5.48 -7.98
N HIS A 116 8.22 -6.18 -8.03
CA HIS A 116 8.96 -6.55 -6.84
C HIS A 116 10.43 -6.86 -7.13
N ASN A 117 11.26 -6.77 -6.09
CA ASN A 117 12.63 -7.26 -6.18
C ASN A 117 12.63 -8.78 -5.93
N THR A 118 12.64 -9.55 -7.02
CA THR A 118 12.63 -11.03 -7.01
C THR A 118 13.76 -11.68 -6.21
N LYS A 119 14.83 -10.95 -5.87
CA LYS A 119 15.91 -11.46 -5.02
C LYS A 119 15.58 -11.40 -3.53
N CYS A 120 14.61 -10.57 -3.15
CA CYS A 120 14.29 -10.26 -1.76
C CYS A 120 12.90 -10.75 -1.36
N THR A 121 11.95 -10.82 -2.30
CA THR A 121 10.57 -11.21 -2.02
C THR A 121 10.47 -12.57 -1.34
N ASP A 122 9.66 -12.63 -0.29
CA ASP A 122 9.39 -13.87 0.43
C ASP A 122 8.81 -14.96 -0.49
N LYS A 123 9.20 -16.21 -0.25
CA LYS A 123 8.78 -17.34 -1.08
C LYS A 123 7.27 -17.59 -1.04
N VAL A 124 6.65 -17.44 0.14
CA VAL A 124 5.20 -17.63 0.29
C VAL A 124 4.45 -16.58 -0.52
N VAL A 125 4.92 -15.33 -0.50
CA VAL A 125 4.38 -14.26 -1.33
C VAL A 125 4.48 -14.62 -2.81
N ALA A 126 5.66 -15.01 -3.29
CA ALA A 126 5.87 -15.39 -4.69
C ALA A 126 4.98 -16.58 -5.12
N GLU A 127 4.80 -17.58 -4.26
CA GLU A 127 3.91 -18.72 -4.49
C GLU A 127 2.45 -18.27 -4.65
N PHE A 128 1.95 -17.41 -3.77
CA PHE A 128 0.59 -16.90 -3.84
C PHE A 128 0.36 -16.02 -5.07
N LEU A 129 1.30 -15.13 -5.40
CA LEU A 129 1.23 -14.35 -6.64
C LEU A 129 1.10 -15.27 -7.86
N SER A 130 1.90 -16.35 -7.93
CA SER A 130 1.81 -17.34 -9.00
C SER A 130 0.46 -18.08 -9.00
N ARG A 131 -0.06 -18.46 -7.83
CA ARG A 131 -1.36 -19.17 -7.71
C ARG A 131 -2.54 -18.31 -8.18
N PHE A 132 -2.46 -16.99 -7.97
CA PHE A 132 -3.45 -16.02 -8.44
C PHE A 132 -3.24 -15.59 -9.90
N ASN A 133 -2.27 -16.21 -10.61
CA ASN A 133 -1.89 -15.84 -11.97
C ASN A 133 -1.50 -14.36 -12.11
N ILE A 134 -0.89 -13.79 -11.05
CA ILE A 134 -0.33 -12.45 -11.06
C ILE A 134 1.06 -12.52 -11.69
N ARG A 135 1.29 -11.71 -12.72
CA ARG A 135 2.53 -11.64 -13.47
C ARG A 135 3.63 -11.03 -12.59
N LEU A 136 4.71 -11.78 -12.37
CA LEU A 136 5.87 -11.34 -11.62
C LEU A 136 6.81 -10.50 -12.49
N VAL A 137 7.06 -9.26 -12.10
CA VAL A 137 7.93 -8.32 -12.82
C VAL A 137 9.03 -7.82 -11.90
N HIS A 138 10.26 -8.14 -12.26
CA HIS A 138 11.43 -7.73 -11.49
C HIS A 138 11.68 -6.22 -11.61
N VAL A 139 11.85 -5.56 -10.46
CA VAL A 139 12.38 -4.20 -10.34
C VAL A 139 13.53 -4.19 -9.33
N ASN A 140 14.48 -3.27 -9.51
CA ASN A 140 15.64 -3.18 -8.59
C ASN A 140 15.25 -2.54 -7.25
N GLN A 141 14.22 -1.69 -7.26
CA GLN A 141 13.68 -1.05 -6.07
C GLN A 141 13.10 -2.10 -5.12
N GLY A 142 13.67 -2.22 -3.92
CA GLY A 142 13.18 -3.14 -2.90
C GLY A 142 11.89 -2.64 -2.24
N TYR A 143 11.77 -1.33 -2.00
CA TYR A 143 10.56 -0.71 -1.46
C TYR A 143 9.50 -0.49 -2.56
N ALA A 144 9.25 -1.52 -3.37
CA ALA A 144 8.43 -1.41 -4.57
C ALA A 144 7.01 -0.88 -4.30
N LYS A 145 6.33 -1.36 -3.24
CA LYS A 145 4.99 -0.86 -2.88
C LYS A 145 5.04 0.55 -2.30
N CYS A 146 6.03 0.88 -1.48
CA CYS A 146 6.16 2.24 -0.96
C CYS A 146 6.40 3.23 -2.11
N SER A 147 7.13 2.85 -3.16
CA SER A 147 7.42 3.69 -4.33
C SER A 147 6.29 3.75 -5.38
N VAL A 148 5.19 3.01 -5.21
CA VAL A 148 4.09 2.93 -6.19
C VAL A 148 2.76 3.31 -5.58
N LEU A 149 2.12 4.32 -6.15
CA LEU A 149 0.73 4.64 -5.91
C LEU A 149 -0.13 4.16 -7.11
N PRO A 150 -0.89 3.07 -6.96
CA PRO A 150 -1.83 2.63 -7.98
C PRO A 150 -2.97 3.64 -8.15
N VAL A 151 -3.39 3.87 -9.40
CA VAL A 151 -4.54 4.74 -9.75
C VAL A 151 -5.65 3.94 -10.43
N SER A 152 -5.27 2.93 -11.21
CA SER A 152 -6.19 1.96 -11.82
C SER A 152 -5.49 0.60 -11.92
N THR A 153 -6.17 -0.42 -12.48
CA THR A 153 -5.55 -1.73 -12.72
C THR A 153 -4.38 -1.70 -13.70
N GLU A 154 -4.23 -0.63 -14.48
CA GLU A 154 -3.21 -0.48 -15.52
C GLU A 154 -2.54 0.91 -15.46
N SER A 155 -2.59 1.58 -14.30
CA SER A 155 -2.07 2.95 -14.18
C SER A 155 -1.49 3.24 -12.81
N ILE A 156 -0.30 3.83 -12.78
CA ILE A 156 0.46 4.09 -11.55
C ILE A 156 1.11 5.47 -11.55
N ILE A 157 1.39 5.96 -10.35
CA ILE A 157 2.29 7.08 -10.08
C ILE A 157 3.51 6.53 -9.36
N THR A 158 4.71 6.94 -9.78
CA THR A 158 5.96 6.53 -9.13
C THR A 158 7.06 7.57 -9.33
N ASP A 159 7.96 7.69 -8.36
CA ASP A 159 9.21 8.44 -8.47
C ASP A 159 10.41 7.53 -8.83
N ASP A 160 10.22 6.20 -8.86
CA ASP A 160 11.30 5.26 -9.15
C ASP A 160 11.43 4.99 -10.67
N PRO A 161 12.59 5.30 -11.28
CA PRO A 161 12.79 5.11 -12.71
C PRO A 161 12.85 3.64 -13.14
N SER A 162 13.24 2.73 -12.25
CA SER A 162 13.28 1.29 -12.56
C SER A 162 11.87 0.71 -12.65
N ILE A 163 10.99 1.11 -11.72
CA ILE A 163 9.57 0.76 -11.73
C ILE A 163 8.88 1.39 -12.93
N ALA A 164 9.07 2.70 -13.17
CA ALA A 164 8.44 3.37 -14.29
C ALA A 164 8.77 2.70 -15.63
N LYS A 165 10.04 2.31 -15.82
CA LYS A 165 10.49 1.58 -17.01
C LYS A 165 9.86 0.19 -17.11
N ALA A 166 9.76 -0.55 -16.00
CA ALA A 166 9.15 -1.87 -15.99
C ALA A 166 7.65 -1.80 -16.28
N ALA A 167 6.92 -0.92 -15.60
CA ALA A 167 5.48 -0.74 -15.77
C ALA A 167 5.10 -0.34 -17.20
N ARG A 168 5.83 0.60 -17.83
CA ARG A 168 5.60 0.97 -19.24
C ARG A 168 5.78 -0.21 -20.20
N LYS A 169 6.73 -1.12 -19.92
CA LYS A 169 6.93 -2.33 -20.75
C LYS A 169 5.77 -3.32 -20.61
N GLU A 170 5.13 -3.36 -19.45
CA GLU A 170 3.92 -4.15 -19.19
C GLU A 170 2.65 -3.43 -19.67
N GLY A 171 2.76 -2.27 -20.35
CA GLY A 171 1.63 -1.56 -20.95
C GLY A 171 0.92 -0.57 -20.03
N PHE A 172 1.44 -0.31 -18.83
CA PHE A 172 0.82 0.63 -17.90
C PHE A 172 0.94 2.08 -18.40
N ASN A 173 -0.09 2.89 -18.12
CA ASN A 173 0.08 4.33 -18.10
C ASN A 173 0.84 4.73 -16.82
N VAL A 174 1.91 5.50 -16.96
CA VAL A 174 2.81 5.81 -15.85
C VAL A 174 3.06 7.31 -15.79
N LEU A 175 2.50 7.94 -14.75
CA LEU A 175 2.97 9.24 -14.31
C LEU A 175 4.25 9.05 -13.51
N GLN A 176 5.38 9.36 -14.13
CA GLN A 176 6.66 9.37 -13.45
C GLN A 176 6.95 10.79 -12.94
N ILE A 177 7.01 10.94 -11.62
CA ILE A 177 7.30 12.23 -10.95
C ILE A 177 8.74 12.26 -10.42
N PRO A 178 9.31 13.43 -10.10
CA PRO A 178 10.52 13.51 -9.29
C PRO A 178 10.28 13.01 -7.85
N PRO A 179 11.33 12.64 -7.10
CA PRO A 179 11.21 12.36 -5.68
C PRO A 179 10.62 13.54 -4.91
N GLN A 180 9.60 13.27 -4.08
CA GLN A 180 8.83 14.27 -3.36
C GLN A 180 9.46 14.50 -1.97
N LYS A 181 10.40 15.45 -1.88
CA LYS A 181 11.22 15.65 -0.66
C LYS A 181 10.45 16.18 0.54
N ASN A 182 9.23 16.65 0.31
CA ASN A 182 8.32 17.19 1.30
C ASN A 182 7.48 16.08 2.00
N ILE A 183 7.54 14.82 1.53
CA ILE A 183 6.90 13.69 2.21
C ILE A 183 7.63 13.40 3.51
N LEU A 184 6.95 13.56 4.63
CA LEU A 184 7.49 13.42 5.96
C LEU A 184 7.58 11.93 6.36
N LEU A 185 8.80 11.49 6.64
CA LEU A 185 9.12 10.19 7.20
C LEU A 185 10.24 10.35 8.24
N PRO A 186 9.90 10.67 9.51
CA PRO A 186 10.90 10.99 10.54
C PRO A 186 11.99 9.92 10.68
N GLY A 187 13.25 10.35 10.57
CA GLY A 187 14.43 9.48 10.59
C GLY A 187 15.01 9.16 9.21
N TYR A 188 14.30 9.52 8.12
CA TYR A 188 14.82 9.56 6.76
C TYR A 188 14.70 10.95 6.14
N SER A 189 15.30 11.14 4.98
CA SER A 189 15.29 12.43 4.27
C SER A 189 13.92 12.78 3.69
N TYR A 190 13.15 11.77 3.26
CA TYR A 190 11.79 11.88 2.75
C TYR A 190 11.17 10.47 2.65
N GLY A 191 9.84 10.40 2.58
CA GLY A 191 9.08 9.17 2.30
C GLY A 191 8.68 9.03 0.82
N PHE A 192 7.90 7.99 0.49
CA PHE A 192 7.53 7.66 -0.89
C PHE A 192 6.03 7.83 -1.20
N ILE A 193 5.70 8.12 -2.46
CA ILE A 193 4.33 8.42 -2.90
C ILE A 193 3.33 7.28 -2.71
N GLY A 194 3.77 6.02 -2.77
CA GLY A 194 2.93 4.86 -2.54
C GLY A 194 2.56 4.68 -1.06
N GLY A 195 3.33 5.27 -0.15
CA GLY A 195 3.14 5.16 1.30
C GLY A 195 2.20 6.21 1.90
N VAL A 196 1.83 7.24 1.14
CA VAL A 196 1.04 8.38 1.64
C VAL A 196 -0.47 8.26 1.40
N ALA A 197 -0.94 7.22 0.72
CA ALA A 197 -2.33 7.17 0.26
C ALA A 197 -2.90 5.75 0.09
N GLY A 198 -4.22 5.69 -0.12
CA GLY A 198 -4.93 4.48 -0.54
C GLY A 198 -6.43 4.73 -0.75
N PHE A 199 -7.06 3.86 -1.54
CA PHE A 199 -8.47 4.00 -1.89
C PHE A 199 -9.39 3.70 -0.70
N ILE A 200 -10.40 4.54 -0.53
CA ILE A 200 -11.48 4.39 0.47
C ILE A 200 -12.84 4.13 -0.18
N ASP A 201 -12.93 4.27 -1.50
CA ASP A 201 -14.06 3.91 -2.35
C ASP A 201 -13.52 3.60 -3.76
N LYS A 202 -14.37 3.14 -4.67
CA LYS A 202 -14.06 2.87 -6.09
C LYS A 202 -13.30 4.00 -6.78
N ASP A 203 -13.81 5.22 -6.62
CA ASP A 203 -13.32 6.42 -7.30
C ASP A 203 -12.89 7.51 -6.30
N LEU A 204 -12.50 7.11 -5.07
CA LEU A 204 -12.08 8.03 -4.01
C LEU A 204 -10.82 7.53 -3.29
N ILE A 205 -9.75 8.32 -3.39
CA ILE A 205 -8.48 8.06 -2.72
C ILE A 205 -8.26 9.00 -1.53
N ALA A 206 -7.78 8.47 -0.42
CA ALA A 206 -7.42 9.27 0.75
C ALA A 206 -5.91 9.47 0.81
N PHE A 207 -5.47 10.70 1.10
CA PHE A 207 -4.07 11.05 1.36
C PHE A 207 -3.85 11.30 2.85
N ALA A 208 -2.81 10.69 3.43
CA ALA A 208 -2.40 10.85 4.82
C ALA A 208 -1.69 12.21 5.01
N GLY A 209 -2.49 13.27 5.07
CA GLY A 209 -2.03 14.65 4.99
C GLY A 209 -2.82 15.41 3.94
N ASN A 210 -2.16 16.38 3.33
CA ASN A 210 -2.68 17.17 2.24
C ASN A 210 -1.85 16.99 0.96
N ILE A 211 -2.49 16.52 -0.10
CA ILE A 211 -1.88 16.36 -1.43
C ILE A 211 -1.27 17.66 -1.98
N ASP A 212 -1.82 18.82 -1.62
CA ASP A 212 -1.34 20.15 -2.04
C ASP A 212 0.08 20.45 -1.55
N MET A 213 0.57 19.70 -0.57
CA MET A 213 1.91 19.87 -0.05
C MET A 213 2.98 19.28 -0.97
N LEU A 214 2.61 18.37 -1.88
CA LEU A 214 3.51 17.69 -2.84
C LEU A 214 4.03 18.66 -3.90
N ASP A 215 5.33 18.55 -4.20
CA ASP A 215 5.98 19.34 -5.25
C ASP A 215 5.31 19.11 -6.63
N SER A 216 4.83 17.89 -6.89
CA SER A 216 4.12 17.51 -8.12
C SER A 216 2.60 17.39 -7.94
N SER A 217 2.04 18.20 -7.03
CA SER A 217 0.61 18.18 -6.68
C SER A 217 -0.31 18.28 -7.92
N ASP A 218 -0.01 19.20 -8.84
CA ASP A 218 -0.89 19.49 -9.96
C ASP A 218 -0.89 18.34 -10.98
N GLU A 219 0.29 17.81 -11.31
CA GLU A 219 0.43 16.66 -12.20
C GLU A 219 -0.25 15.41 -11.63
N ILE A 220 -0.12 15.18 -10.32
CA ILE A 220 -0.78 14.05 -9.64
C ILE A 220 -2.31 14.22 -9.72
N LYS A 221 -2.84 15.40 -9.41
CA LYS A 221 -4.28 15.66 -9.46
C LYS A 221 -4.83 15.52 -10.87
N ASP A 222 -4.12 16.02 -11.87
CA ASP A 222 -4.56 15.92 -13.25
C ASP A 222 -4.57 14.46 -13.71
N PHE A 223 -3.55 13.68 -13.36
CA PHE A 223 -3.54 12.25 -13.60
C PHE A 223 -4.69 11.52 -12.89
N LEU A 224 -4.99 11.83 -11.61
CA LEU A 224 -6.16 11.25 -10.93
C LEU A 224 -7.47 11.58 -11.66
N LYS A 225 -7.65 12.83 -12.12
CA LYS A 225 -8.84 13.28 -12.87
C LYS A 225 -9.00 12.54 -14.20
N GLU A 226 -7.91 12.22 -14.90
CA GLU A 226 -7.94 11.41 -16.14
C GLU A 226 -8.63 10.06 -15.93
N TYR A 227 -8.51 9.49 -14.72
CA TYR A 227 -9.14 8.22 -14.33
C TYR A 227 -10.47 8.39 -13.59
N GLY A 228 -10.99 9.62 -13.48
CA GLY A 228 -12.21 9.91 -12.73
C GLY A 228 -12.06 9.75 -11.21
N VAL A 229 -10.83 9.66 -10.70
CA VAL A 229 -10.53 9.46 -9.28
C VAL A 229 -10.57 10.80 -8.56
N LYS A 230 -11.43 10.90 -7.55
CA LYS A 230 -11.47 12.01 -6.59
C LYS A 230 -10.53 11.73 -5.45
N TRP A 231 -10.15 12.76 -4.71
CA TRP A 231 -9.31 12.63 -3.52
C TRP A 231 -9.89 13.37 -2.32
N VAL A 232 -9.48 12.92 -1.13
CA VAL A 232 -9.69 13.60 0.14
C VAL A 232 -8.38 13.65 0.92
N ASN A 233 -8.20 14.74 1.65
CA ASN A 233 -7.07 14.93 2.55
C ASN A 233 -7.51 14.49 3.95
N LEU A 234 -6.77 13.58 4.58
CA LEU A 234 -7.07 13.14 5.95
C LEU A 234 -6.68 14.19 7.00
N ASP A 235 -5.88 15.17 6.59
CA ASP A 235 -5.43 16.28 7.42
C ASP A 235 -5.13 17.53 6.58
N SER A 236 -5.08 18.71 7.21
CA SER A 236 -4.83 19.98 6.52
C SER A 236 -3.35 20.31 6.29
N ASN A 237 -2.45 19.71 7.07
CA ASN A 237 -1.02 20.06 7.09
C ASN A 237 -0.14 18.85 6.76
N GLY A 238 0.97 19.13 6.07
CA GLY A 238 1.99 18.12 5.77
C GLY A 238 1.47 16.99 4.88
N ILE A 239 2.36 16.06 4.55
CA ILE A 239 2.00 14.78 3.96
C ILE A 239 2.96 13.73 4.48
N HIS A 240 2.43 12.61 4.96
CA HIS A 240 3.15 11.66 5.78
C HIS A 240 3.15 10.28 5.15
N ASP A 241 4.30 9.64 5.17
CA ASP A 241 4.43 8.25 4.73
C ASP A 241 4.17 7.29 5.89
N TYR A 242 3.04 6.58 5.82
CA TYR A 242 2.64 5.57 6.80
C TYR A 242 2.70 4.14 6.24
N GLY A 243 3.36 3.92 5.11
CA GLY A 243 3.47 2.59 4.51
C GLY A 243 2.13 2.07 4.00
N SER A 244 1.44 2.93 3.26
CA SER A 244 0.16 2.70 2.57
C SER A 244 -1.07 2.66 3.48
N LEU A 245 -2.20 3.12 2.96
CA LEU A 245 -3.54 2.84 3.48
C LEU A 245 -4.09 1.61 2.75
N ILE A 246 -4.13 0.44 3.38
CA ILE A 246 -4.46 -0.81 2.67
C ILE A 246 -5.94 -1.18 2.88
N PRO A 247 -6.82 -0.99 1.88
CA PRO A 247 -8.20 -1.47 1.95
C PRO A 247 -8.23 -3.00 1.96
N LEU A 248 -9.05 -3.58 2.84
CA LEU A 248 -9.16 -5.02 3.04
C LEU A 248 -10.56 -5.56 2.75
N TYR A 249 -11.59 -4.78 3.06
CA TYR A 249 -12.98 -5.21 2.94
C TYR A 249 -13.85 -4.07 2.41
N GLU A 250 -14.78 -4.38 1.52
CA GLU A 250 -15.70 -3.42 0.88
C GLU A 250 -17.16 -3.79 1.13
N LYS A 251 -18.05 -2.80 1.03
CA LYS A 251 -19.50 -3.04 1.14
C LYS A 251 -19.99 -3.82 -0.09
N ASP A 252 -20.97 -4.70 0.10
CA ASP A 252 -21.61 -5.35 -1.04
C ASP A 252 -22.46 -4.32 -1.79
N THR A 253 -22.51 -4.44 -3.11
CA THR A 253 -23.63 -3.90 -3.88
C THR A 253 -24.90 -4.62 -3.47
N ILE A 254 -25.87 -3.88 -2.91
CA ILE A 254 -27.26 -4.31 -2.75
C ILE A 254 -27.87 -4.52 -4.14
#